data_AF-A0A2G3DR36-F1
#
_entry.id   AF-A0A2G3DR36-F1
#
_cell.length_a   1.000
_cell.length_b   1.000
_cell.length_c   1.000
_cell.angle_alpha   90.00
_cell.angle_beta   90.00
_cell.angle_gamma   90.00
#
_symmetry.space_group_name_H-M   'P 1'
#
loop_
_entity.id
_entity.type
_entity.pdbx_description
1 polymer ?
#
loop_
_entity_poly.entity_id
_entity_poly.type
_entity_poly.pdbx_seq_one_letter_code
_entity_poly.pdbx_strand_id
1 'polypeptide(L)'
;MAAIDSPEVVIEETGEGVIRVGSGKYSNGKYTGGRTEEELGLLASDPAHGYKIEPQGLKERDVGLALEERGDLGYIIRDMDIDKGAEFIDETTGLKWDVKSFESYPKGKNGVPITSPQKGAFTEQVAIKKIETEFLHGHNVIIDTRNMIPEHV
;
A
#
# COMPACT_ATOMS: atom_id res chain seq x y z
N MET A 1 0.80 -15.51 26.42
CA MET A 1 0.25 -14.15 26.16
C MET A 1 1.24 -13.17 26.76
N ALA A 2 2.08 -12.54 25.92
CA ALA A 2 2.94 -11.45 26.36
C ALA A 2 2.12 -10.16 26.35
N ALA A 3 2.21 -9.38 27.42
CA ALA A 3 1.58 -8.08 27.54
C ALA A 3 2.22 -7.12 26.53
N ILE A 4 1.40 -6.45 25.72
CA ILE A 4 1.82 -5.30 24.92
C ILE A 4 1.93 -4.10 25.87
N ASP A 5 3.16 -3.81 26.26
CA ASP A 5 3.52 -2.62 27.02
C ASP A 5 3.14 -1.38 26.19
N SER A 6 2.30 -0.52 26.74
CA SER A 6 1.85 0.71 26.07
C SER A 6 2.97 1.74 26.18
N PRO A 7 3.52 2.28 25.09
CA PRO A 7 4.70 3.14 25.20
C PRO A 7 4.35 4.49 25.85
N GLU A 8 5.10 4.81 26.89
CA GLU A 8 5.07 6.08 27.63
C GLU A 8 5.69 7.21 26.76
N VAL A 9 5.06 8.39 26.78
CA VAL A 9 5.47 9.55 25.96
C VAL A 9 6.53 10.36 26.71
N VAL A 10 7.68 10.59 26.07
CA VAL A 10 8.74 11.49 26.58
C VAL A 10 8.95 12.61 25.56
N ILE A 11 8.87 13.87 26.02
CA ILE A 11 9.09 15.06 25.20
C ILE A 11 10.34 15.76 25.73
N GLU A 12 11.36 15.93 24.88
CA GLU A 12 12.51 16.80 25.18
C GLU A 12 12.54 17.98 24.21
N GLU A 13 12.56 19.20 24.76
CA GLU A 13 12.76 20.43 24.00
C GLU A 13 14.25 20.79 23.98
N THR A 14 14.81 20.98 22.79
CA THR A 14 16.12 21.62 22.61
C THR A 14 16.01 22.83 21.70
N GLY A 15 16.85 23.84 21.93
CA GLY A 15 16.79 25.17 21.32
C GLY A 15 17.07 25.28 19.81
N GLU A 16 17.10 24.18 19.07
CA GLU A 16 17.31 24.16 17.60
C GLU A 16 16.09 23.62 16.83
N GLY A 17 14.97 23.39 17.52
CA GLY A 17 13.74 22.85 16.93
C GLY A 17 13.32 21.54 17.59
N VAL A 18 12.04 21.19 17.40
CA VAL A 18 11.43 20.01 18.00
C VAL A 18 11.97 18.74 17.32
N ILE A 19 12.91 18.06 17.96
CA ILE A 19 13.30 16.70 17.57
C ILE A 19 12.27 15.75 18.18
N ARG A 20 11.40 15.16 17.36
CA ARG A 20 10.44 14.14 17.82
C ARG A 20 11.17 12.82 18.05
N VAL A 21 11.73 12.61 19.24
CA VAL A 21 12.32 11.34 19.65
C VAL A 21 11.29 10.54 20.44
N GLY A 22 10.63 9.58 19.77
CA GLY A 22 9.85 8.51 20.38
C GLY A 22 8.33 8.74 20.46
N SER A 23 7.56 7.76 19.96
CA SER A 23 6.09 7.64 19.88
C SER A 23 5.43 8.41 18.70
N GLY A 24 4.76 7.77 17.74
CA GLY A 24 4.53 6.35 17.54
C GLY A 24 4.33 6.08 16.05
N LYS A 25 5.08 5.14 15.49
CA LYS A 25 4.81 4.59 14.15
C LYS A 25 3.44 3.91 14.06
N TYR A 26 2.68 3.91 15.15
CA TYR A 26 1.38 3.31 15.31
C TYR A 26 0.40 4.33 15.88
N SER A 27 -0.83 4.31 15.37
CA SER A 27 -1.97 5.05 15.88
C SER A 27 -3.14 4.08 16.02
N ASN A 28 -3.79 4.05 17.19
CA ASN A 28 -4.91 3.13 17.48
C ASN A 28 -4.59 1.65 17.14
N GLY A 29 -3.36 1.21 17.41
CA GLY A 29 -2.91 -0.16 17.14
C GLY A 29 -2.66 -0.49 15.66
N LYS A 30 -2.69 0.50 14.76
CA LYS A 30 -2.35 0.34 13.34
C LYS A 30 -1.05 1.04 13.00
N TYR A 31 -0.21 0.41 12.20
CA TYR A 31 1.00 1.03 11.68
C TYR A 31 0.66 2.17 10.71
N THR A 32 1.28 3.32 10.92
CA THR A 32 1.18 4.53 10.09
C THR A 32 2.55 4.96 9.54
N GLY A 33 3.63 4.37 10.05
CA GLY A 33 5.00 4.85 9.80
C GLY A 33 5.31 6.22 10.39
N GLY A 34 4.45 6.72 11.30
CA GLY A 34 4.57 8.05 11.88
C GLY A 34 3.85 9.15 11.08
N ARG A 35 3.13 8.77 10.02
CA ARG A 35 2.33 9.67 9.19
C ARG A 35 1.08 10.17 9.90
N THR A 36 0.69 11.40 9.57
CA THR A 36 -0.58 12.03 9.88
C THR A 36 -1.72 11.45 9.02
N GLU A 37 -2.97 11.73 9.37
CA GLU A 37 -4.14 11.31 8.56
C GLU A 37 -4.11 11.91 7.15
N GLU A 38 -3.57 13.12 6.97
CA GLU A 38 -3.41 13.75 5.66
C GLU A 38 -2.39 12.98 4.80
N GLU A 39 -1.24 12.64 5.36
CA GLU A 39 -0.21 11.84 4.68
C GLU A 39 -0.70 10.41 4.37
N LEU A 40 -1.47 9.80 5.28
CA LEU A 40 -2.15 8.53 5.02
C LEU A 40 -3.21 8.65 3.93
N GLY A 41 -3.88 9.80 3.83
CA GLY A 41 -4.80 10.13 2.74
C GLY A 41 -4.07 10.24 1.41
N LEU A 42 -2.91 10.89 1.38
CA LEU A 42 -2.07 11.04 0.19
C LEU A 42 -1.60 9.69 -0.36
N LEU A 43 -1.18 8.77 0.50
CA LEU A 43 -0.82 7.41 0.08
C LEU A 43 -1.98 6.66 -0.59
N ALA A 44 -3.23 7.01 -0.27
CA ALA A 44 -4.43 6.39 -0.83
C ALA A 44 -5.09 7.18 -1.96
N SER A 45 -4.53 8.34 -2.34
CA SER A 45 -5.09 9.22 -3.36
C SER A 45 -4.29 9.17 -4.65
N ASP A 46 -4.86 8.60 -5.71
CA ASP A 46 -4.18 8.48 -6.99
C ASP A 46 -4.26 9.79 -7.81
N PRO A 47 -3.12 10.44 -8.13
CA PRO A 47 -3.10 11.62 -8.99
C PRO A 47 -3.73 11.38 -10.35
N ALA A 48 -3.53 10.20 -10.96
CA ALA A 48 -4.11 9.83 -12.25
C ALA A 48 -5.64 9.76 -12.22
N HIS A 49 -6.22 9.59 -11.03
CA HIS A 49 -7.66 9.57 -10.78
C HIS A 49 -8.17 10.84 -10.07
N GLY A 50 -7.38 11.92 -10.11
CA GLY A 50 -7.77 13.24 -9.59
C GLY A 50 -7.77 13.31 -8.06
N TYR A 51 -6.84 12.62 -7.40
CA TYR A 51 -6.62 12.65 -5.94
C TYR A 51 -7.81 12.14 -5.12
N LYS A 52 -8.66 11.31 -5.72
CA LYS A 52 -9.78 10.69 -5.00
C LYS A 52 -9.28 9.54 -4.15
N ILE A 53 -9.77 9.47 -2.92
CA ILE A 53 -9.58 8.31 -2.05
C ILE A 53 -10.70 7.31 -2.36
N GLU A 54 -10.34 6.21 -3.01
CA GLU A 54 -11.25 5.11 -3.36
C GLU A 54 -10.91 3.84 -2.57
N PRO A 55 -11.83 2.86 -2.45
CA PRO A 55 -11.55 1.61 -1.75
C PRO A 55 -10.30 0.88 -2.24
N GLN A 56 -9.99 0.99 -3.54
CA GLN A 56 -8.78 0.42 -4.12
C GLN A 56 -7.51 1.12 -3.62
N GLY A 57 -7.47 2.46 -3.63
CA GLY A 57 -6.33 3.23 -3.11
C GLY A 57 -6.09 3.01 -1.60
N LEU A 58 -7.16 2.82 -0.82
CA LEU A 58 -7.03 2.43 0.59
C LEU A 58 -6.38 1.04 0.75
N LYS A 59 -6.76 0.08 -0.10
CA LYS A 59 -6.16 -1.26 -0.11
C LYS A 59 -4.69 -1.21 -0.47
N GLU A 60 -4.31 -0.41 -1.47
CA GLU A 60 -2.92 -0.21 -1.91
C GLU A 60 -2.07 0.42 -0.81
N ARG A 61 -2.57 1.47 -0.15
CA ARG A 61 -1.93 2.05 1.04
C ARG A 61 -1.69 0.99 2.11
N ASP A 62 -2.70 0.20 2.44
CA ASP A 62 -2.59 -0.82 3.47
C ASP A 62 -1.59 -1.93 3.09
N VAL A 63 -1.41 -2.23 1.79
CA VAL A 63 -0.30 -3.10 1.31
C VAL A 63 1.04 -2.44 1.55
N GLY A 64 1.24 -1.21 1.07
CA GLY A 64 2.52 -0.50 1.17
C GLY A 64 2.96 -0.34 2.62
N LEU A 65 2.06 0.08 3.51
CA LEU A 65 2.33 0.21 4.93
C LEU A 65 2.69 -1.11 5.61
N ALA A 66 2.05 -2.22 5.23
CA ALA A 66 2.38 -3.53 5.79
C ALA A 66 3.77 -4.02 5.37
N LEU A 67 4.22 -3.67 4.15
CA LEU A 67 5.57 -3.97 3.68
C LEU A 67 6.62 -3.08 4.34
N GLU A 68 6.31 -1.80 4.53
CA GLU A 68 7.15 -0.86 5.29
C GLU A 68 7.29 -1.30 6.76
N GLU A 69 6.18 -1.69 7.41
CA GLU A 69 6.17 -2.20 8.79
C GLU A 69 7.06 -3.45 8.94
N ARG A 70 7.03 -4.34 7.95
CA ARG A 70 7.85 -5.56 7.91
C ARG A 70 9.33 -5.28 7.59
N GLY A 71 9.63 -4.11 7.03
CA GLY A 71 10.98 -3.72 6.58
C GLY A 71 11.33 -4.20 5.18
N ASP A 72 10.36 -4.66 4.39
CA ASP A 72 10.59 -5.02 2.97
C ASP A 72 10.66 -3.77 2.08
N LEU A 73 10.00 -2.70 2.50
CA LEU A 73 10.12 -1.36 1.93
C LEU A 73 10.70 -0.40 2.97
N GLY A 74 11.41 0.62 2.50
CA GLY A 74 11.72 1.79 3.30
C GLY A 74 10.51 2.72 3.44
N TYR A 75 10.75 3.98 3.78
CA TYR A 75 9.67 4.97 3.92
C TYR A 75 9.01 5.28 2.57
N ILE A 76 7.76 4.89 2.39
CA ILE A 76 7.02 5.09 1.12
C ILE A 76 6.33 6.45 1.04
N ILE A 77 6.29 7.02 -0.17
CA ILE A 77 5.45 8.17 -0.53
C ILE A 77 4.64 7.84 -1.78
N ARG A 78 3.54 8.57 -2.01
CA ARG A 78 2.75 8.43 -3.25
C ARG A 78 3.58 8.92 -4.44
N ASP A 79 3.60 8.17 -5.54
CA ASP A 79 4.14 8.71 -6.80
C ASP A 79 3.17 9.76 -7.35
N MET A 80 3.68 10.96 -7.64
CA MET A 80 2.87 12.11 -8.07
C MET A 80 2.79 12.25 -9.59
N ASP A 81 3.42 11.35 -10.34
CA ASP A 81 3.35 11.31 -11.80
C ASP A 81 1.94 10.88 -12.27
N ILE A 82 1.29 11.76 -13.03
CA ILE A 82 -0.10 11.59 -13.49
C ILE A 82 -0.23 10.72 -14.74
N ASP A 83 0.81 10.65 -15.58
CA ASP A 83 0.70 10.00 -16.89
C ASP A 83 1.12 8.54 -16.83
N LYS A 84 2.08 8.18 -15.95
CA LYS A 84 2.59 6.81 -15.75
C LYS A 84 3.22 6.59 -14.37
N GLY A 85 2.69 7.20 -13.31
CA GLY A 85 3.19 6.96 -11.96
C GLY A 85 2.98 5.52 -11.50
N ALA A 86 3.86 5.03 -10.65
CA ALA A 86 3.58 3.83 -9.84
C ALA A 86 2.62 4.20 -8.68
N GLU A 87 2.27 3.26 -7.81
CA GLU A 87 1.57 3.61 -6.57
C GLU A 87 2.50 4.34 -5.60
N PHE A 88 3.73 3.84 -5.41
CA PHE A 88 4.65 4.36 -4.39
C PHE A 88 6.08 4.59 -4.90
N ILE A 89 6.77 5.51 -4.24
CA ILE A 89 8.23 5.64 -4.26
C ILE A 89 8.72 5.29 -2.86
N ASP A 90 9.66 4.35 -2.76
CA ASP A 90 10.41 4.12 -1.52
C ASP A 90 11.54 5.15 -1.44
N GLU A 91 11.45 6.12 -0.53
CA GLU A 91 12.44 7.20 -0.39
C GLU A 91 13.82 6.69 0.07
N THR A 92 13.89 5.48 0.64
CA THR A 92 15.17 4.89 1.08
C THR A 92 15.98 4.36 -0.10
N THR A 93 15.30 3.81 -1.10
CA THR A 93 15.93 3.16 -2.26
C THR A 93 15.79 3.96 -3.56
N GLY A 94 14.85 4.89 -3.62
CA GLY A 94 14.42 5.60 -4.84
C GLY A 94 13.63 4.72 -5.80
N LEU A 95 13.31 3.48 -5.43
CA LEU A 95 12.59 2.55 -6.30
C LEU A 95 11.10 2.88 -6.33
N LYS A 96 10.52 2.79 -7.52
CA LYS A 96 9.08 2.89 -7.76
C LYS A 96 8.44 1.52 -7.63
N TRP A 97 7.29 1.45 -6.96
CA TRP A 97 6.57 0.23 -6.64
C TRP A 97 5.11 0.35 -7.03
N ASP A 98 4.69 -0.53 -7.93
CA ASP A 98 3.30 -0.70 -8.31
C ASP A 98 2.65 -1.86 -7.55
N VAL A 99 1.37 -1.73 -7.18
CA VAL A 99 0.63 -2.76 -6.43
C VAL A 99 -0.40 -3.46 -7.31
N LYS A 100 -0.19 -4.76 -7.57
CA LYS A 100 -1.20 -5.61 -8.21
C LYS A 100 -1.96 -6.43 -7.18
N SER A 101 -3.22 -6.06 -6.97
CA SER A 101 -4.16 -6.74 -6.08
C SER A 101 -5.02 -7.76 -6.83
N PHE A 102 -4.68 -9.04 -6.73
CA PHE A 102 -5.45 -10.12 -7.34
C PHE A 102 -6.40 -10.77 -6.33
N GLU A 103 -7.57 -11.20 -6.80
CA GLU A 103 -8.58 -11.87 -5.97
C GLU A 103 -9.07 -13.12 -6.69
N SER A 104 -9.11 -14.26 -5.99
CA SER A 104 -9.54 -15.52 -6.59
C SER A 104 -11.04 -15.52 -6.95
N TYR A 105 -11.85 -14.87 -6.12
CA TYR A 105 -13.31 -14.83 -6.29
C TYR A 105 -13.84 -13.41 -5.98
N PRO A 106 -13.54 -12.41 -6.83
CA PRO A 106 -13.98 -11.04 -6.58
C PRO A 106 -15.50 -10.97 -6.57
N LYS A 107 -16.07 -10.12 -5.71
CA LYS A 107 -17.52 -9.96 -5.62
C LYS A 107 -18.05 -9.15 -6.80
N GLY A 108 -19.09 -9.66 -7.46
CA GLY A 108 -19.81 -8.93 -8.49
C GLY A 108 -20.67 -7.81 -7.91
N LYS A 109 -21.26 -6.97 -8.79
CA LYS A 109 -22.13 -5.85 -8.41
C LYS A 109 -23.33 -6.25 -7.55
N ASN A 110 -23.74 -7.51 -7.61
CA ASN A 110 -24.82 -8.09 -6.82
C ASN A 110 -24.35 -8.72 -5.49
N GLY A 111 -23.07 -8.55 -5.12
CA GLY A 111 -22.47 -9.12 -3.92
C GLY A 111 -22.14 -10.62 -4.03
N VAL A 112 -22.46 -11.26 -5.15
CA VAL A 112 -22.19 -12.69 -5.37
C VAL A 112 -20.77 -12.86 -5.91
N PRO A 113 -19.96 -13.80 -5.38
CA PRO A 113 -18.63 -14.08 -5.91
C PRO A 113 -18.68 -14.41 -7.39
N ILE A 114 -17.80 -13.77 -8.16
CA ILE A 114 -17.59 -14.10 -9.56
C ILE A 114 -16.70 -15.34 -9.60
N THR A 115 -17.30 -16.48 -9.91
CA THR A 115 -16.62 -17.78 -10.02
C THR A 115 -16.27 -18.14 -11.46
N SER A 116 -16.70 -17.33 -12.44
CA SER A 116 -16.41 -17.55 -13.85
C SER A 116 -15.11 -16.81 -14.25
N PRO A 117 -14.11 -17.53 -14.79
CA PRO A 117 -12.87 -16.94 -15.33
C PRO A 117 -13.08 -15.87 -16.42
N GLN A 118 -14.25 -15.88 -17.08
CA GLN A 118 -14.55 -14.97 -18.19
C GLN A 118 -15.22 -13.67 -17.74
N LYS A 119 -15.70 -13.59 -16.49
CA LYS A 119 -16.56 -12.49 -16.01
C LYS A 119 -15.97 -11.68 -14.87
N GLY A 120 -14.78 -12.00 -14.37
CA GLY A 120 -14.16 -11.22 -13.31
C GLY A 120 -13.08 -11.90 -12.47
N ALA A 121 -12.97 -13.24 -12.48
CA ALA A 121 -11.71 -13.86 -12.05
C ALA A 121 -10.67 -13.55 -13.14
N PHE A 122 -9.58 -12.86 -12.78
CA PHE A 122 -8.54 -12.50 -13.73
C PHE A 122 -7.97 -13.78 -14.38
N THR A 123 -7.60 -13.72 -15.66
CA THR A 123 -6.80 -14.80 -16.24
C THR A 123 -5.33 -14.56 -15.92
N GLU A 124 -4.58 -15.63 -15.72
CA GLU A 124 -3.12 -15.58 -15.51
C GLU A 124 -2.44 -14.74 -16.61
N GLN A 125 -2.84 -14.91 -17.86
CA GLN A 125 -2.32 -14.15 -19.00
C GLN A 125 -2.56 -12.63 -18.88
N VAL A 126 -3.73 -12.22 -18.39
CA VAL A 126 -4.03 -10.80 -18.18
C VAL A 126 -3.23 -10.26 -16.98
N ALA A 127 -3.06 -11.06 -15.93
CA ALA A 127 -2.24 -10.70 -14.79
C ALA A 127 -0.77 -10.50 -15.19
N ILE A 128 -0.19 -11.46 -15.92
CA ILE A 128 1.19 -11.38 -16.43
C ILE A 128 1.36 -10.14 -17.31
N LYS A 129 0.44 -9.89 -18.25
CA LYS A 129 0.54 -8.70 -19.11
C LYS A 129 0.52 -7.37 -18.33
N LYS A 130 -0.26 -7.30 -17.24
CA LYS A 130 -0.27 -6.13 -16.36
C LYS A 130 1.07 -5.95 -15.66
N ILE A 131 1.65 -7.04 -15.14
CA ILE A 131 2.96 -7.03 -14.49
C ILE A 131 4.06 -6.61 -15.48
N GLU A 132 4.06 -7.18 -16.69
CA GLU A 132 5.00 -6.81 -17.76
C GLU A 132 4.91 -5.33 -18.14
N THR A 133 3.69 -4.76 -18.14
CA THR A 133 3.49 -3.34 -18.42
C THR A 133 4.18 -2.45 -17.39
N GLU A 134 4.15 -2.83 -16.10
CA GLU A 134 4.85 -2.08 -15.06
C GLU A 134 6.37 -2.17 -15.18
N PHE A 135 6.90 -3.34 -15.54
CA PHE A 135 8.33 -3.47 -15.81
C PHE A 135 8.77 -2.62 -17.01
N LEU A 136 7.94 -2.48 -18.04
CA LEU A 136 8.20 -1.58 -19.16
C LEU A 136 8.20 -0.10 -18.76
N HIS A 137 7.51 0.26 -17.68
CA HIS A 137 7.55 1.60 -17.09
C HIS A 137 8.71 1.80 -16.09
N GLY A 138 9.52 0.75 -15.86
CA GLY A 138 10.63 0.81 -14.89
C GLY A 138 10.18 0.72 -13.44
N HIS A 139 8.96 0.23 -13.20
CA HIS A 139 8.43 0.00 -11.87
C HIS A 139 8.80 -1.38 -11.37
N ASN A 140 8.94 -1.52 -10.05
CA ASN A 140 8.90 -2.82 -9.38
C ASN A 140 7.44 -3.16 -9.05
N VAL A 141 7.14 -4.43 -8.82
CA VAL A 141 5.76 -4.87 -8.62
C VAL A 141 5.61 -5.62 -7.29
N ILE A 142 4.63 -5.19 -6.50
CA ILE A 142 4.12 -5.89 -5.32
C ILE A 142 2.89 -6.67 -5.73
N ILE A 143 2.88 -7.98 -5.41
CA ILE A 143 1.71 -8.84 -5.63
C ILE A 143 0.98 -9.03 -4.30
N ASP A 144 -0.22 -8.46 -4.17
CA ASP A 144 -1.07 -8.67 -3.01
C ASP A 144 -1.88 -9.96 -3.17
N THR A 145 -1.44 -11.00 -2.47
CA THR A 145 -2.02 -12.34 -2.48
C THR A 145 -3.02 -12.60 -1.35
N ARG A 146 -3.33 -11.61 -0.50
CA ARG A 146 -4.17 -11.79 0.71
C ARG A 146 -5.58 -12.31 0.41
N ASN A 147 -6.09 -12.05 -0.80
CA ASN A 147 -7.42 -12.48 -1.26
C ASN A 147 -7.34 -13.62 -2.31
N MET A 148 -6.20 -14.31 -2.38
CA MET A 148 -5.99 -15.46 -3.26
C MET A 148 -6.03 -16.76 -2.47
N ILE A 149 -6.58 -17.81 -3.09
CA ILE A 149 -6.44 -19.17 -2.56
C ILE A 149 -5.05 -19.73 -2.94
N PRO A 150 -4.49 -20.67 -2.16
CA PRO A 150 -3.15 -21.21 -2.42
C PRO A 150 -2.95 -21.77 -3.84
N GLU A 151 -4.01 -22.34 -4.44
CA GLU A 151 -3.95 -22.92 -5.79
C GLU A 151 -3.77 -21.88 -6.91
N HIS A 152 -3.96 -20.59 -6.61
CA HIS A 152 -3.87 -19.50 -7.60
C HIS A 152 -2.63 -18.62 -7.43
N VAL A 153 -1.80 -18.86 -6.40
CA VAL A 153 -0.58 -18.08 -6.10
C VAL A 153 0.64 -18.66 -6.82
#